data_AF-A0A0G4PR74-F1
#
_entry.id   AF-A0A0G4PR74-F1
#
_cell.length_a   1.000
_cell.length_b   1.000
_cell.length_c   1.000
_cell.angle_alpha   90.00
_cell.angle_beta   90.00
_cell.angle_gamma   90.00
#
_symmetry.space_group_name_H-M   'P 1'
#
loop_
_entity.id
_entity.type
_entity.pdbx_description
1 polymer ?
#
loop_
_entity_poly.entity_id
_entity_poly.type
_entity_poly.pdbx_seq_one_letter_code
_entity_poly.pdbx_strand_id
1 'polypeptide(L)'
;MTIQDLWLRSYVTKGRINSFPHFTTDVNAVNIHFVGIFPQKKDAVPILLIHGWPGSFLEFLPILQKFKDEYTPETLPYHLIVPSLPGYAFSSGTPLDRDFSTGDVAGDDIGSRIARNLGVDHESCKVNLVLMKCPDNMTDDHLNAYEIEGVEKMQYFMAFGSGYATEQGARPSTIGHVVSSSLLALLARSIPKYRRQYRE
;
A
#
# COMPACT_ATOMS: atom_id res chain seq x y z
N MET A 1 17.75 -20.80 -11.87
CA MET A 1 17.99 -19.34 -12.02
C MET A 1 17.60 -18.67 -10.72
N THR A 2 18.53 -18.00 -10.05
CA THR A 2 18.25 -17.33 -8.77
C THR A 2 17.58 -15.98 -8.99
N ILE A 3 16.95 -15.42 -7.95
CA ILE A 3 16.42 -14.05 -7.98
C ILE A 3 17.52 -13.01 -8.27
N GLN A 4 18.73 -13.25 -7.79
CA GLN A 4 19.87 -12.40 -8.06
C GLN A 4 20.22 -12.40 -9.55
N ASP A 5 20.21 -13.58 -10.19
CA ASP A 5 20.44 -13.70 -11.63
C ASP A 5 19.34 -13.00 -12.45
N LEU A 6 18.09 -13.12 -12.01
CA LEU A 6 16.96 -12.42 -12.63
C LEU A 6 17.09 -10.91 -12.51
N TRP A 7 17.45 -10.39 -11.34
CA TRP A 7 17.58 -8.95 -11.13
C TRP A 7 18.67 -8.34 -12.01
N LEU A 8 19.81 -9.01 -12.18
CA LEU A 8 20.89 -8.57 -13.08
C LEU A 8 20.48 -8.55 -14.56
N ARG A 9 19.40 -9.26 -14.93
CA ARG A 9 18.95 -9.43 -16.31
C ARG A 9 17.61 -8.76 -16.62
N SER A 10 16.91 -8.28 -15.60
CA SER A 10 15.58 -7.71 -15.73
C SER A 10 15.60 -6.22 -15.41
N TYR A 11 15.02 -5.44 -16.31
CA TYR A 11 14.78 -4.02 -16.11
C TYR A 11 13.29 -3.79 -16.12
N VAL A 12 12.76 -3.18 -15.06
CA VAL A 12 11.43 -2.55 -15.14
C VAL A 12 11.57 -1.41 -16.14
N THR A 13 10.80 -1.46 -17.23
CA THR A 13 10.90 -0.44 -18.27
C THR A 13 10.28 0.85 -17.76
N LYS A 14 11.07 1.94 -17.76
CA LYS A 14 10.56 3.30 -17.47
C LYS A 14 9.31 3.64 -18.28
N GLY A 15 9.19 3.06 -19.50
CA GLY A 15 8.04 3.25 -20.37
C GLY A 15 6.69 2.83 -19.77
N ARG A 16 6.62 1.74 -18.98
CA ARG A 16 5.36 1.32 -18.35
C ARG A 16 4.95 2.20 -17.18
N ILE A 17 5.93 2.73 -16.44
CA ILE A 17 5.63 3.65 -15.33
C ILE A 17 5.13 4.97 -15.92
N ASN A 18 5.89 5.53 -16.86
CA ASN A 18 5.60 6.82 -17.47
C ASN A 18 4.40 6.81 -18.45
N SER A 19 3.73 5.67 -18.67
CA SER A 19 2.51 5.61 -19.50
C SER A 19 1.25 6.13 -18.79
N PHE A 20 1.37 6.50 -17.51
CA PHE A 20 0.32 7.10 -16.71
C PHE A 20 0.71 8.53 -16.32
N PRO A 21 -0.26 9.46 -16.18
CA PRO A 21 0.03 10.81 -15.68
C PRO A 21 0.53 10.78 -14.23
N HIS A 22 1.70 11.36 -14.00
CA HIS A 22 2.31 11.55 -12.67
C HIS A 22 2.26 13.01 -12.26
N PHE A 23 2.02 13.26 -10.99
CA PHE A 23 1.94 14.60 -10.41
C PHE A 23 2.63 14.62 -9.05
N THR A 24 3.01 15.82 -8.62
CA THR A 24 3.47 16.09 -7.27
C THR A 24 2.78 17.33 -6.73
N THR A 25 2.54 17.36 -5.43
CA THR A 25 1.97 18.53 -4.74
C THR A 25 2.43 18.58 -3.30
N ASP A 26 2.50 19.77 -2.71
CA ASP A 26 2.91 19.94 -1.33
C ASP A 26 1.69 19.94 -0.41
N VAL A 27 1.67 19.02 0.56
CA VAL A 27 0.63 18.90 1.58
C VAL A 27 1.31 18.99 2.94
N ASN A 28 1.01 20.02 3.73
CA ASN A 28 1.57 20.21 5.07
C ASN A 28 3.10 20.05 5.11
N ALA A 29 3.79 20.68 4.15
CA ALA A 29 5.25 20.63 3.96
C ALA A 29 5.83 19.24 3.59
N VAL A 30 4.99 18.29 3.18
CA VAL A 30 5.41 17.01 2.60
C VAL A 30 5.08 17.02 1.10
N ASN A 31 6.06 16.70 0.26
CA ASN A 31 5.83 16.56 -1.17
C ASN A 31 5.21 15.19 -1.46
N ILE A 32 3.97 15.18 -1.95
CA ILE A 32 3.21 13.98 -2.25
C ILE A 32 3.19 13.75 -3.75
N HIS A 33 3.77 12.65 -4.17
CA HIS A 33 3.62 12.10 -5.51
C HIS A 33 2.31 11.31 -5.63
N PHE A 34 1.63 11.43 -6.77
CA PHE A 34 0.53 10.55 -7.11
C PHE A 34 0.44 10.30 -8.62
N VAL A 35 -0.12 9.14 -8.96
CA VAL A 35 -0.55 8.80 -10.32
C VAL A 35 -2.06 8.96 -10.39
N GLY A 36 -2.60 9.42 -11.52
CA GLY A 36 -4.04 9.44 -11.69
C GLY A 36 -4.51 9.44 -13.13
N ILE A 37 -5.74 8.99 -13.31
CA ILE A 37 -6.50 9.20 -14.55
C ILE A 37 -7.75 10.01 -14.22
N PHE A 38 -7.99 11.04 -15.04
CA PHE A 38 -8.97 12.07 -14.74
C PHE A 38 -9.95 12.22 -15.90
N PRO A 39 -11.27 12.11 -15.63
CA PRO A 39 -12.29 12.35 -16.62
C PRO A 39 -12.50 13.84 -16.88
N GLN A 40 -13.13 14.16 -18.01
CA GLN A 40 -13.68 15.49 -18.30
C GLN A 40 -15.07 15.70 -17.67
N LYS A 41 -15.71 14.61 -17.25
CA LYS A 41 -17.03 14.58 -16.62
C LYS A 41 -16.98 15.27 -15.25
N LYS A 42 -17.80 16.30 -15.05
CA LYS A 42 -17.80 17.14 -13.83
C LYS A 42 -18.34 16.43 -12.59
N ASP A 43 -19.20 15.43 -12.77
CA ASP A 43 -19.85 14.66 -11.71
C ASP A 43 -19.21 13.28 -11.52
N ALA A 44 -17.98 13.08 -12.03
CA ALA A 44 -17.25 11.84 -11.80
C ALA A 44 -16.86 11.68 -10.33
N VAL A 45 -16.94 10.45 -9.83
CA VAL A 45 -16.70 10.16 -8.41
C VAL A 45 -15.19 10.03 -8.14
N PRO A 46 -14.61 10.76 -7.17
CA PRO A 46 -13.21 10.58 -6.81
C PRO A 46 -12.99 9.30 -5.99
N ILE A 47 -12.00 8.51 -6.40
CA ILE A 47 -11.59 7.27 -5.73
C ILE A 47 -10.10 7.34 -5.43
N LEU A 48 -9.76 7.24 -4.14
CA LEU A 48 -8.38 7.10 -3.67
C LEU A 48 -8.02 5.62 -3.55
N LEU A 49 -6.93 5.23 -4.21
CA LEU A 49 -6.38 3.87 -4.15
C LEU A 49 -5.07 3.91 -3.36
N ILE A 50 -5.14 3.48 -2.10
CA ILE A 50 -4.05 3.65 -1.14
C ILE A 50 -3.31 2.33 -0.99
N HIS A 51 -2.01 2.32 -1.30
CA HIS A 51 -1.16 1.13 -1.17
C HIS A 51 -0.68 0.91 0.28
N GLY A 52 -0.12 -0.26 0.54
CA GLY A 52 0.52 -0.61 1.82
C GLY A 52 2.04 -0.81 1.70
N TRP A 53 2.61 -1.53 2.68
CA TRP A 53 3.98 -2.02 2.67
C TRP A 53 3.99 -3.55 2.50
N PRO A 54 4.86 -4.14 1.65
CA PRO A 54 6.01 -3.59 0.94
C PRO A 54 5.68 -3.02 -0.46
N GLY A 55 4.43 -2.59 -0.63
CA GLY A 55 3.87 -2.10 -1.88
C GLY A 55 4.25 -0.68 -2.27
N SER A 56 3.65 -0.25 -3.38
CA SER A 56 3.71 1.12 -3.88
C SER A 56 2.54 1.39 -4.82
N PHE A 57 2.45 2.61 -5.35
CA PHE A 57 1.50 2.96 -6.42
C PHE A 57 1.53 2.01 -7.63
N LEU A 58 2.64 1.28 -7.83
CA LEU A 58 2.80 0.31 -8.91
C LEU A 58 1.75 -0.82 -8.89
N GLU A 59 1.24 -1.16 -7.71
CA GLU A 59 0.22 -2.21 -7.53
C GLU A 59 -1.09 -1.88 -8.26
N PHE A 60 -1.39 -0.59 -8.43
CA PHE A 60 -2.62 -0.12 -9.03
C PHE A 60 -2.49 0.17 -10.53
N LEU A 61 -1.29 0.16 -11.12
CA LEU A 61 -1.14 0.39 -12.56
C LEU A 61 -1.94 -0.60 -13.44
N PRO A 62 -2.03 -1.91 -13.11
CA PRO A 62 -2.91 -2.82 -13.86
C PRO A 62 -4.39 -2.42 -13.79
N ILE A 63 -4.84 -1.88 -12.66
CA ILE A 63 -6.23 -1.40 -12.50
C ILE A 63 -6.43 -0.14 -13.34
N LEU A 64 -5.52 0.84 -13.26
CA LEU A 64 -5.57 2.04 -14.09
C LEU A 64 -5.55 1.71 -15.58
N GLN A 65 -4.78 0.70 -16.00
CA GLN A 65 -4.74 0.26 -17.39
C GLN A 65 -6.12 -0.26 -17.84
N LYS A 66 -6.76 -1.12 -17.04
CA LYS A 66 -8.11 -1.62 -17.35
C LYS A 66 -9.12 -0.49 -17.58
N PHE A 67 -9.09 0.53 -16.74
CA PHE A 67 -9.97 1.69 -16.92
C PHE A 67 -9.63 2.51 -18.18
N LYS A 68 -8.34 2.67 -18.51
CA LYS A 68 -7.94 3.33 -19.77
C LYS A 68 -8.32 2.52 -21.01
N ASP A 69 -8.35 1.20 -20.91
CA ASP A 69 -8.72 0.31 -22.02
C ASP A 69 -10.25 0.31 -22.26
N GLU A 70 -11.05 0.50 -21.21
CA GLU A 70 -12.51 0.45 -21.27
C GLU A 70 -13.18 1.82 -21.45
N TYR A 71 -12.57 2.90 -20.96
CA TYR A 71 -13.16 4.24 -20.93
C TYR A 71 -12.30 5.28 -21.64
N THR A 72 -12.95 6.30 -22.21
CA THR A 72 -12.31 7.53 -22.67
C THR A 72 -12.39 8.60 -21.56
N PRO A 73 -11.61 9.69 -21.63
CA PRO A 73 -11.75 10.80 -20.66
C PRO A 73 -13.20 11.34 -20.55
N GLU A 74 -13.99 11.27 -21.61
CA GLU A 74 -15.38 11.73 -21.64
C GLU A 74 -16.35 10.75 -20.96
N THR A 75 -16.06 9.44 -21.01
CA THR A 75 -16.94 8.39 -20.49
C THR A 75 -16.51 7.82 -19.15
N LEU A 76 -15.28 8.09 -18.72
CA LEU A 76 -14.72 7.59 -17.46
C LEU A 76 -15.55 8.13 -16.27
N PRO A 77 -16.17 7.25 -15.45
CA PRO A 77 -17.06 7.69 -14.37
C PRO A 77 -16.33 8.11 -13.10
N TYR A 78 -15.00 7.91 -13.01
CA TYR A 78 -14.23 8.08 -11.77
C TYR A 78 -12.97 8.91 -11.96
N HIS A 79 -12.64 9.79 -11.00
CA HIS A 79 -11.27 10.27 -10.84
C HIS A 79 -10.49 9.21 -10.05
N LEU A 80 -9.58 8.46 -10.68
CA LEU A 80 -8.76 7.48 -9.97
C LEU A 80 -7.43 8.10 -9.57
N ILE A 81 -7.16 8.15 -8.27
CA ILE A 81 -5.98 8.79 -7.70
C ILE A 81 -5.21 7.77 -6.86
N VAL A 82 -3.94 7.57 -7.18
CA VAL A 82 -3.04 6.61 -6.54
C VAL A 82 -1.86 7.36 -5.93
N PRO A 83 -1.98 7.85 -4.68
CA PRO A 83 -0.89 8.52 -4.01
C PRO A 83 0.22 7.53 -3.63
N SER A 84 1.47 8.01 -3.69
CA SER A 84 2.55 7.42 -2.93
C SER A 84 2.49 7.97 -1.51
N LEU A 85 2.40 7.09 -0.52
CA LEU A 85 2.38 7.49 0.88
C LEU A 85 3.65 8.30 1.25
N PRO A 86 3.60 9.19 2.27
CA PRO A 86 4.79 9.87 2.77
C PRO A 86 5.93 8.88 3.06
N GLY A 87 7.12 9.16 2.53
CA GLY A 87 8.28 8.26 2.62
C GLY A 87 8.30 7.09 1.62
N TYR A 88 7.34 6.99 0.69
CA TYR A 88 7.29 5.95 -0.33
C TYR A 88 7.57 6.47 -1.73
N ALA A 89 8.33 5.68 -2.49
CA ALA A 89 8.64 5.90 -3.90
C ALA A 89 9.13 7.33 -4.21
N PHE A 90 8.28 8.16 -4.81
CA PHE A 90 8.62 9.52 -5.24
C PHE A 90 8.06 10.61 -4.31
N SER A 91 7.29 10.25 -3.27
CA SER A 91 6.92 11.20 -2.22
C SER A 91 8.11 11.46 -1.32
N SER A 92 8.24 12.69 -0.80
CA SER A 92 9.32 13.03 0.11
C SER A 92 9.24 12.22 1.41
N GLY A 93 10.36 12.18 2.13
CA GLY A 93 10.39 11.71 3.50
C GLY A 93 9.49 12.53 4.42
N THR A 94 9.33 12.03 5.64
CA THR A 94 8.62 12.70 6.72
C THR A 94 9.47 13.84 7.29
N PRO A 95 8.88 14.86 7.93
CA PRO A 95 9.64 15.91 8.60
C PRO A 95 10.68 15.33 9.57
N LEU A 96 11.88 15.91 9.59
CA LEU A 96 13.02 15.45 10.41
C LEU A 96 13.09 16.14 11.78
N ASP A 97 12.30 17.19 11.97
CA ASP A 97 12.30 18.09 13.13
C ASP A 97 11.21 17.76 14.15
N ARG A 98 10.39 16.74 13.87
CA ARG A 98 9.36 16.24 14.79
C ARG A 98 9.24 14.73 14.69
N ASP A 99 8.74 14.12 15.76
CA ASP A 99 8.36 12.72 15.73
C ASP A 99 7.25 12.50 14.69
N PHE A 100 7.43 11.46 13.90
CA PHE A 100 6.47 11.03 12.91
C PHE A 100 6.05 9.60 13.28
N SER A 101 4.91 9.51 13.97
CA SER A 101 4.45 8.30 14.65
C SER A 101 3.71 7.35 13.72
N THR A 102 3.33 6.18 14.24
CA THR A 102 2.47 5.22 13.53
C THR A 102 1.08 5.78 13.18
N GLY A 103 0.63 6.83 13.89
CA GLY A 103 -0.56 7.60 13.54
C GLY A 103 -0.31 8.60 12.40
N ASP A 104 0.94 9.03 12.21
CA ASP A 104 1.35 9.95 11.15
C ASP A 104 1.65 9.20 9.84
N VAL A 105 2.30 8.02 9.90
CA VAL A 105 2.26 6.89 8.94
C VAL A 105 2.85 5.64 9.64
N ALA A 106 2.14 4.50 9.80
CA ALA A 106 2.81 3.17 9.88
C ALA A 106 1.93 1.88 9.88
N GLY A 107 2.50 0.86 9.22
CA GLY A 107 2.52 -0.58 9.60
C GLY A 107 1.41 -1.51 9.09
N ASP A 108 1.79 -2.53 8.31
CA ASP A 108 1.06 -3.55 7.49
C ASP A 108 -0.35 -3.19 6.98
N ASP A 109 -0.54 -3.31 5.66
CA ASP A 109 -1.74 -2.85 4.95
C ASP A 109 -2.22 -1.45 5.39
N ILE A 110 -1.25 -0.53 5.43
CA ILE A 110 -1.38 0.89 5.84
C ILE A 110 -2.56 1.58 5.15
N GLY A 111 -2.82 1.22 3.89
CA GLY A 111 -3.90 1.78 3.10
C GLY A 111 -5.27 1.63 3.77
N SER A 112 -5.56 0.48 4.37
CA SER A 112 -6.86 0.27 5.04
C SER A 112 -6.98 1.04 6.36
N ARG A 113 -5.88 1.21 7.11
CA ARG A 113 -5.87 2.04 8.34
C ARG A 113 -6.02 3.52 8.03
N ILE A 114 -5.31 4.02 7.00
CA ILE A 114 -5.47 5.40 6.53
C ILE A 114 -6.90 5.60 6.02
N ALA A 115 -7.40 4.69 5.19
CA ALA A 115 -8.77 4.78 4.68
C ALA A 115 -9.80 4.79 5.83
N ARG A 116 -9.62 3.94 6.85
CA ARG A 116 -10.46 3.95 8.05
C ARG A 116 -10.45 5.30 8.75
N ASN A 117 -9.27 5.86 9.03
CA ASN A 117 -9.16 7.16 9.68
C ASN A 117 -9.82 8.26 8.84
N LEU A 118 -9.59 8.26 7.53
CA LEU A 118 -10.25 9.20 6.62
C LEU A 118 -11.79 9.06 6.69
N GLY A 119 -12.32 7.83 6.72
CA GLY A 119 -13.76 7.59 6.82
C GLY A 119 -14.37 7.95 8.17
N VAL A 120 -13.58 7.99 9.24
CA VAL A 120 -14.02 8.42 10.58
C VAL A 120 -13.94 9.94 10.71
N ASP A 121 -12.83 10.53 10.28
CA ASP A 121 -12.52 11.96 10.51
C ASP A 121 -13.12 12.87 9.43
N HIS A 122 -13.46 12.32 8.26
CA HIS A 122 -14.02 13.08 7.14
C HIS A 122 -15.29 12.43 6.59
N GLU A 123 -16.44 13.09 6.79
CA GLU A 123 -17.75 12.59 6.35
C GLU A 123 -17.85 12.32 4.83
N SER A 124 -17.05 13.05 4.03
CA SER A 124 -16.95 12.90 2.59
C SER A 124 -16.28 11.59 2.16
N CYS A 125 -15.48 10.97 3.02
CA CYS A 125 -14.75 9.75 2.70
C CYS A 125 -15.61 8.52 2.98
N LYS A 126 -15.87 7.73 1.94
CA LYS A 126 -16.53 6.41 2.04
C LYS A 126 -15.50 5.33 1.80
N VAL A 127 -15.46 4.34 2.70
CA VAL A 127 -14.37 3.34 2.76
C VAL A 127 -14.89 1.98 2.33
N ASN A 128 -14.13 1.28 1.49
CA ASN A 128 -14.50 -0.03 0.96
C ASN A 128 -13.79 -1.21 1.67
N LEU A 129 -12.66 -0.96 2.35
CA LEU A 129 -11.92 -2.01 3.05
C LEU A 129 -11.36 -1.46 4.36
N VAL A 130 -11.61 -2.19 5.45
CA VAL A 130 -11.09 -1.89 6.78
C VAL A 130 -10.57 -3.18 7.39
N LEU A 131 -9.27 -3.24 7.69
CA LEU A 131 -8.75 -4.30 8.54
C LEU A 131 -9.24 -4.11 9.97
N MET A 132 -9.73 -5.20 10.54
CA MET A 132 -10.35 -5.21 11.86
C MET A 132 -9.81 -6.37 12.70
N LYS A 133 -9.65 -6.12 13.99
CA LYS A 133 -9.43 -7.17 14.99
C LYS A 133 -10.77 -7.86 15.25
N CYS A 134 -10.73 -9.13 15.64
CA CYS A 134 -11.88 -9.79 16.24
C CYS A 134 -12.40 -8.95 17.44
N PRO A 135 -13.71 -8.62 17.50
CA PRO A 135 -14.29 -7.92 18.64
C PRO A 135 -14.19 -8.76 19.92
N ASP A 136 -13.98 -8.10 21.06
CA ASP A 136 -13.73 -8.81 22.34
C ASP A 136 -14.95 -9.61 22.85
N ASN A 137 -16.16 -9.36 22.32
CA ASN A 137 -17.41 -10.02 22.72
C ASN A 137 -17.91 -11.09 21.72
N MET A 138 -17.07 -11.55 20.79
CA MET A 138 -17.46 -12.53 19.78
C MET A 138 -16.91 -13.91 20.15
N THR A 139 -17.77 -14.94 20.12
CA THR A 139 -17.37 -16.35 20.24
C THR A 139 -17.33 -17.00 18.86
N ASP A 140 -16.49 -18.04 18.71
CA ASP A 140 -16.30 -18.73 17.43
C ASP A 140 -17.50 -19.63 17.05
N ASP A 141 -18.51 -19.72 17.92
CA ASP A 141 -19.67 -20.63 17.80
C ASP A 141 -20.55 -20.37 16.57
N HIS A 142 -20.39 -19.20 15.94
CA HIS A 142 -21.17 -18.77 14.77
C HIS A 142 -20.37 -18.80 13.46
N LEU A 143 -19.10 -19.18 13.51
CA LEU A 143 -18.23 -19.16 12.33
C LEU A 143 -18.48 -20.39 11.45
N ASN A 144 -18.55 -20.16 10.15
CA ASN A 144 -18.54 -21.26 9.18
C ASN A 144 -17.10 -21.77 8.93
N ALA A 145 -16.96 -22.90 8.24
CA ALA A 145 -15.66 -23.53 8.00
C ALA A 145 -14.64 -22.61 7.29
N TYR A 146 -15.09 -21.75 6.37
CA TYR A 146 -14.22 -20.80 5.67
C TYR A 146 -13.73 -19.68 6.61
N GLU A 147 -14.60 -19.19 7.49
CA GLU A 147 -14.25 -18.18 8.48
C GLU A 147 -13.28 -18.74 9.53
N ILE A 148 -13.49 -19.98 9.97
CA ILE A 148 -12.56 -20.70 10.87
C ILE A 148 -11.16 -20.79 10.23
N GLU A 149 -11.08 -21.21 8.97
CA GLU A 149 -9.80 -21.26 8.24
C GLU A 149 -9.15 -19.87 8.15
N GLY A 150 -9.96 -18.82 7.96
CA GLY A 150 -9.50 -17.42 7.98
C GLY A 150 -8.91 -17.00 9.33
N VAL A 151 -9.58 -17.35 10.43
CA VAL A 151 -9.11 -17.09 11.79
C VAL A 151 -7.82 -17.85 12.08
N GLU A 152 -7.72 -19.13 11.70
CA GLU A 152 -6.50 -19.93 11.85
C GLU A 152 -5.32 -19.32 11.08
N LYS A 153 -5.55 -18.85 9.83
CA LYS A 153 -4.54 -18.13 9.04
C LYS A 153 -4.10 -16.83 9.73
N MET A 154 -5.04 -16.07 10.28
CA MET A 154 -4.73 -14.85 11.04
C MET A 154 -3.89 -15.18 12.28
N GLN A 155 -4.27 -16.18 13.07
CA GLN A 155 -3.53 -16.60 14.26
C GLN A 155 -2.11 -17.05 13.91
N TYR A 156 -1.95 -17.84 12.85
CA TYR A 156 -0.65 -18.25 12.33
C TYR A 156 0.20 -17.03 11.93
N PHE A 157 -0.39 -16.06 11.23
CA PHE A 157 0.31 -14.82 10.87
C PHE A 157 0.74 -14.02 12.10
N MET A 158 -0.12 -13.89 13.12
CA MET A 158 0.21 -13.17 14.35
C MET A 158 1.36 -13.86 15.11
N ALA A 159 1.37 -15.19 15.15
CA ALA A 159 2.41 -15.98 15.83
C ALA A 159 3.75 -16.03 15.07
N PHE A 160 3.73 -16.18 13.75
CA PHE A 160 4.93 -16.51 12.95
C PHE A 160 5.21 -15.56 11.78
N GLY A 161 4.24 -14.75 11.36
CA GLY A 161 4.31 -13.85 10.22
C GLY A 161 4.61 -12.39 10.55
N SER A 162 4.43 -11.99 11.81
CA SER A 162 4.46 -10.59 12.27
C SER A 162 5.84 -10.08 12.68
N GLY A 163 6.88 -10.93 12.69
CA GLY A 163 8.21 -10.55 13.21
C GLY A 163 8.84 -9.33 12.54
N TYR A 164 8.61 -9.13 11.25
CA TYR A 164 9.10 -7.94 10.55
C TYR A 164 8.43 -6.65 11.06
N ALA A 165 7.14 -6.72 11.45
CA ALA A 165 6.35 -5.58 11.90
C ALA A 165 6.81 -5.18 13.31
N THR A 166 7.09 -6.17 14.17
CA THR A 166 7.72 -5.96 15.47
C THR A 166 9.06 -5.24 15.34
N GLU A 167 9.93 -5.69 14.43
CA GLU A 167 11.23 -5.04 14.19
C GLU A 167 11.07 -3.60 13.66
N GLN A 168 10.15 -3.37 12.73
CA GLN A 168 9.87 -2.02 12.21
C GLN A 168 9.32 -1.08 13.28
N GLY A 169 8.42 -1.58 14.13
CA GLY A 169 7.82 -0.78 15.20
C GLY A 169 8.79 -0.49 16.34
N ALA A 170 9.70 -1.43 16.64
CA ALA A 170 10.62 -1.29 17.76
C ALA A 170 11.94 -0.60 17.40
N ARG A 171 12.50 -0.86 16.21
CA ARG A 171 13.85 -0.43 15.79
C ARG A 171 13.90 0.06 14.34
N PRO A 172 13.08 1.05 13.95
CA PRO A 172 12.98 1.50 12.56
C PRO A 172 14.31 2.02 11.97
N SER A 173 15.11 2.76 12.75
CA SER A 173 16.41 3.26 12.30
C SER A 173 17.40 2.11 12.05
N THR A 174 17.53 1.17 12.98
CA THR A 174 18.44 0.02 12.85
C THR A 174 18.12 -0.79 11.60
N ILE A 175 16.87 -1.20 11.43
CA ILE A 175 16.48 -1.99 10.28
C ILE A 175 16.55 -1.19 8.97
N GLY A 176 16.32 0.14 9.03
CA GLY A 176 16.53 1.06 7.92
C GLY A 176 17.97 1.03 7.41
N HIS A 177 18.94 1.22 8.31
CA HIS A 177 20.36 1.13 7.96
C HIS A 177 20.75 -0.24 7.40
N VAL A 178 20.23 -1.33 7.97
CA VAL A 178 20.49 -2.69 7.46
C VAL A 178 20.01 -2.84 6.02
N VAL A 179 18.76 -2.47 5.69
CA VAL A 179 18.25 -2.65 4.32
C VAL A 179 18.82 -1.66 3.32
N SER A 180 19.23 -0.47 3.77
CA SER A 180 19.90 0.51 2.91
C SER A 180 21.35 0.14 2.61
N SER A 181 21.97 -0.74 3.40
CA SER A 181 23.37 -1.16 3.21
C SER A 181 23.56 -2.06 1.98
N SER A 182 22.53 -2.79 1.55
CA SER A 182 22.62 -3.75 0.45
C SER A 182 21.27 -4.00 -0.20
N LEU A 183 21.24 -3.97 -1.52
CA LEU A 183 20.07 -4.35 -2.30
C LEU A 183 19.64 -5.80 -2.00
N LEU A 184 20.58 -6.72 -1.78
CA LEU A 184 20.24 -8.10 -1.43
C LEU A 184 19.55 -8.18 -0.07
N ALA A 185 19.92 -7.33 0.89
CA ALA A 185 19.24 -7.24 2.18
C ALA A 185 17.80 -6.73 2.01
N LEU A 186 17.60 -5.72 1.16
CA LEU A 186 16.27 -5.23 0.81
C LEU A 186 15.42 -6.31 0.11
N LEU A 187 15.97 -7.01 -0.89
CA LEU A 187 15.28 -8.07 -1.61
C LEU A 187 14.93 -9.26 -0.70
N ALA A 188 15.88 -9.71 0.13
CA ALA A 188 15.67 -10.80 1.07
C ALA A 188 14.55 -10.50 2.07
N ARG A 189 14.37 -9.23 2.44
CA ARG A 189 13.28 -8.79 3.30
C ARG A 189 11.92 -8.72 2.59
N SER A 190 11.88 -8.18 1.38
CA SER A 190 10.63 -7.91 0.67
C SER A 190 10.04 -9.16 -0.01
N ILE A 191 10.88 -10.00 -0.63
CA ILE A 191 10.42 -11.12 -1.47
C ILE A 191 9.59 -12.16 -0.72
N PRO A 192 9.92 -12.57 0.52
CA PRO A 192 9.09 -13.52 1.26
C PRO A 192 7.63 -13.07 1.41
N LYS A 193 7.37 -11.76 1.46
CA LYS A 193 6.01 -11.21 1.54
C LYS A 193 5.28 -11.33 0.22
N TYR A 194 5.89 -10.92 -0.88
CA TYR A 194 5.34 -11.15 -2.23
C TYR A 194 5.07 -12.63 -2.48
N ARG A 195 5.97 -13.53 -2.07
CA ARG A 195 5.75 -14.97 -2.17
C ARG A 195 4.59 -15.51 -1.34
N ARG A 196 4.22 -14.86 -0.23
CA ARG A 196 3.04 -15.25 0.56
C ARG A 196 1.76 -14.69 -0.05
N GLN A 197 1.81 -13.47 -0.59
CA GLN A 197 0.66 -12.78 -1.17
C GLN A 197 0.22 -13.34 -2.53
N TYR A 198 1.18 -13.83 -3.34
CA TYR A 198 0.93 -14.33 -4.70
C TYR A 198 1.14 -15.84 -4.86
N ARG A 199 1.05 -16.60 -3.76
CA ARG A 199 0.95 -18.07 -3.85
C ARG A 199 -0.48 -18.42 -4.27
N GLU A 200 -0.64 -18.76 -5.55
CA GLU A 200 -1.67 -19.71 -5.99
C GLU A 200 -1.30 -21.13 -5.56
#